data_AF-A0A220S2N1-F1
#
_entry.id   AF-A0A220S2N1-F1
#
_cell.length_a   1.000
_cell.length_b   1.000
_cell.length_c   1.000
_cell.angle_alpha   90.00
_cell.angle_beta   90.00
_cell.angle_gamma   90.00
#
_symmetry.space_group_name_H-M   'P 1'
#
loop_
_entity.id
_entity.type
_entity.pdbx_description
1 polymer ?
#
loop_
_entity_poly.entity_id
_entity_poly.type
_entity_poly.pdbx_seq_one_letter_code
_entity_poly.pdbx_strand_id
1 'polypeptide(L)'
;MMNLVNTLPMRVIPIDRDRADYAVSKNRLSDYFVRNPQALKLAMQAEHTARAVRIAAHACGLWFAEWQNPDSRQTVLAVARKDTMPFAAMFEKALNSADVTAALRRNS
;
A
#
# COMPACT_ATOMS: atom_id res chain seq x y z
N MET A 1 9.64 3.21 16.89
CA MET A 1 10.09 3.94 15.69
C MET A 1 8.91 3.99 14.72
N MET A 2 8.50 5.16 14.25
CA MET A 2 7.36 5.29 13.33
C MET A 2 7.78 4.86 11.93
N ASN A 3 7.00 3.98 11.28
CA ASN A 3 7.30 3.49 9.93
C ASN A 3 7.17 4.66 8.93
N LEU A 4 8.20 4.89 8.10
CA LEU A 4 8.29 6.01 7.14
C LEU A 4 7.12 6.02 6.14
N VAL A 5 6.55 4.87 5.83
CA VAL A 5 5.40 4.76 4.94
C VAL A 5 4.17 5.50 5.49
N ASN A 6 4.07 5.66 6.81
CA ASN A 6 2.99 6.42 7.45
C ASN A 6 3.18 7.94 7.36
N THR A 7 4.34 8.45 6.92
CA THR A 7 4.57 9.88 6.69
C THR A 7 4.32 10.31 5.25
N LEU A 8 3.97 9.37 4.36
CA LEU A 8 3.72 9.67 2.96
C LEU A 8 2.43 10.50 2.80
N PRO A 9 2.36 11.39 1.78
CA PRO A 9 1.17 12.21 1.52
C PRO A 9 -0.10 11.39 1.24
N MET A 10 0.04 10.21 0.64
CA MET A 10 -1.05 9.27 0.42
C MET A 10 -0.94 8.10 1.39
N ARG A 11 -2.06 7.74 2.02
CA ARG A 11 -2.11 6.62 2.96
C ARG A 11 -1.87 5.30 2.25
N VAL A 12 -0.91 4.52 2.74
CA VAL A 12 -0.70 3.14 2.31
C VAL A 12 -1.39 2.19 3.28
N ILE A 13 -2.28 1.35 2.76
CA ILE A 13 -3.09 0.41 3.52
C ILE A 13 -2.77 -1.02 3.06
N PRO A 14 -2.13 -1.85 3.91
CA PRO A 14 -1.97 -3.26 3.60
C PRO A 14 -3.33 -3.97 3.69
N ILE A 15 -3.60 -4.84 2.72
CA ILE A 15 -4.84 -5.63 2.61
C ILE A 15 -4.53 -7.13 2.58
N ASP A 16 -3.42 -7.54 3.20
CA ASP A 16 -3.07 -8.95 3.38
C ASP A 16 -4.19 -9.73 4.10
N ARG A 17 -4.13 -11.06 4.11
CA ARG A 17 -5.17 -11.86 4.78
C ARG A 17 -5.04 -11.87 6.31
N ASP A 18 -3.81 -11.78 6.82
CA ASP A 18 -3.52 -11.78 8.25
C ASP A 18 -3.06 -10.37 8.68
N ARG A 19 -3.53 -9.93 9.86
CA ARG A 19 -3.08 -8.67 10.47
C ARG A 19 -1.60 -8.68 10.82
N ALA A 20 -1.02 -9.85 11.13
CA ALA A 20 0.42 -9.97 11.35
C ALA A 20 1.22 -9.56 10.09
N ASP A 21 0.63 -9.77 8.91
CA ASP A 21 1.27 -9.49 7.62
C ASP A 21 1.21 -8.02 7.23
N TYR A 22 0.33 -7.23 7.87
CA TYR A 22 0.17 -5.80 7.57
C TYR A 22 1.44 -5.02 7.87
N ALA A 23 2.08 -5.37 8.99
CA ALA A 23 3.36 -4.79 9.36
C ALA A 23 4.44 -5.16 8.34
N VAL A 24 4.42 -6.40 7.80
CA VAL A 24 5.43 -6.89 6.85
C VAL A 24 5.38 -6.10 5.54
N SER A 25 4.20 -5.91 4.95
CA SER A 25 4.03 -5.13 3.71
C SER A 25 4.55 -3.69 3.88
N LYS A 26 4.20 -3.02 4.98
CA LYS A 26 4.69 -1.66 5.28
C LYS A 26 6.19 -1.64 5.59
N ASN A 27 6.72 -2.64 6.27
CA ASN A 27 8.15 -2.72 6.58
C ASN A 27 8.98 -2.91 5.32
N ARG A 28 8.56 -3.79 4.39
CA ARG A 28 9.24 -3.96 3.09
C ARG A 28 9.34 -2.64 2.32
N LEU A 29 8.23 -1.89 2.26
CA LEU A 29 8.22 -0.56 1.63
C LEU A 29 9.12 0.44 2.37
N SER A 30 9.08 0.46 3.71
CA SER A 30 9.95 1.31 4.52
C SER A 30 11.43 0.99 4.26
N ASP A 31 11.81 -0.28 4.28
CA ASP A 31 13.18 -0.73 4.04
C ASP A 31 13.65 -0.41 2.61
N TYR A 32 12.74 -0.47 1.63
CA TYR A 32 13.01 -0.02 0.28
C TYR A 32 13.33 1.48 0.26
N PHE A 33 12.51 2.32 0.90
CA PHE A 33 12.72 3.77 0.93
C PHE A 33 13.97 4.18 1.72
N VAL A 34 14.31 3.47 2.80
CA VAL A 34 15.57 3.65 3.53
C VAL A 34 16.77 3.38 2.62
N ARG A 35 16.72 2.31 1.83
CA ARG A 35 17.79 1.97 0.87
C ARG A 35 17.80 2.85 -0.38
N ASN A 36 16.68 3.54 -0.68
CA ASN A 36 16.50 4.36 -1.87
C ASN A 36 15.99 5.77 -1.51
N PRO A 37 16.81 6.64 -0.90
CA PRO A 37 16.37 7.96 -0.42
C PRO A 37 15.79 8.87 -1.51
N GLN A 38 16.26 8.74 -2.75
CA GLN A 38 15.70 9.51 -3.88
C GLN A 38 14.27 9.08 -4.22
N ALA A 39 13.96 7.78 -4.12
CA ALA A 39 12.60 7.29 -4.28
C ALA A 39 11.69 7.78 -3.15
N LEU A 40 12.21 7.89 -1.92
CA LEU A 40 11.47 8.48 -0.80
C LEU A 40 11.18 9.97 -1.05
N LYS A 41 12.18 10.74 -1.50
CA LYS A 41 11.99 12.16 -1.83
C LYS A 41 10.89 12.35 -2.88
N LEU A 42 10.87 11.50 -3.91
CA LEU A 42 9.80 11.47 -4.91
C LEU A 42 8.46 11.06 -4.29
N ALA A 43 8.43 10.06 -3.41
CA ALA A 43 7.22 9.60 -2.75
C ALA A 43 6.59 10.66 -1.83
N MET A 44 7.39 11.60 -1.31
CA MET A 44 6.91 12.72 -0.49
C MET A 44 6.25 13.86 -1.30
N GLN A 45 6.34 13.83 -2.63
CA GLN A 45 5.64 14.75 -3.51
C GLN A 45 4.28 14.16 -3.85
N ALA A 46 3.18 14.83 -3.49
CA ALA A 46 1.81 14.30 -3.58
C ALA A 46 1.45 13.79 -5.00
N GLU A 47 1.85 14.52 -6.04
CA GLU A 47 1.65 14.14 -7.46
C GLU A 47 2.45 12.89 -7.90
N HIS A 48 3.40 12.45 -7.10
CA HIS A 48 4.31 11.35 -7.40
C HIS A 48 4.25 10.20 -6.39
N THR A 49 3.55 10.38 -5.26
CA THR A 49 3.44 9.37 -4.20
C THR A 49 2.95 8.03 -4.74
N ALA A 50 1.83 7.99 -5.46
CA ALA A 50 1.29 6.75 -6.02
C ALA A 50 2.29 6.04 -6.94
N ARG A 51 2.92 6.80 -7.85
CA ARG A 51 3.91 6.26 -8.80
C ARG A 51 5.13 5.68 -8.08
N ALA A 52 5.67 6.40 -7.10
CA ALA A 52 6.84 5.97 -6.34
C ALA A 52 6.53 4.71 -5.50
N VAL A 53 5.37 4.68 -4.84
CA VAL A 53 4.92 3.52 -4.06
C VAL A 53 4.66 2.32 -4.97
N ARG A 54 4.09 2.50 -6.17
CA ARG A 54 3.91 1.41 -7.14
C ARG A 54 5.23 0.75 -7.54
N ILE A 55 6.26 1.57 -7.81
CA ILE A 55 7.61 1.07 -8.14
C ILE A 55 8.21 0.32 -6.95
N ALA A 56 8.13 0.90 -5.76
CA ALA A 56 8.61 0.27 -4.53
C ALA A 56 7.88 -1.06 -4.24
N ALA A 57 6.56 -1.09 -4.39
CA ALA A 57 5.72 -2.27 -4.21
C ALA A 57 6.16 -3.39 -5.17
N HIS A 58 6.35 -3.06 -6.46
CA HIS A 58 6.85 -4.02 -7.43
C HIS A 58 8.22 -4.60 -7.04
N ALA A 59 9.17 -3.75 -6.67
CA ALA A 59 10.52 -4.17 -6.23
C ALA A 59 10.49 -5.00 -4.93
N CYS A 60 9.49 -4.81 -4.08
CA CYS A 60 9.30 -5.53 -2.82
C CYS A 60 8.48 -6.83 -2.93
N GLY A 61 8.08 -7.22 -4.14
CA GLY A 61 7.21 -8.38 -4.34
C GLY A 61 5.81 -8.18 -3.76
N LEU A 62 5.27 -6.96 -3.86
CA LEU A 62 3.93 -6.58 -3.43
C LEU A 62 3.02 -6.32 -4.64
N TRP A 63 1.74 -6.59 -4.46
CA TRP A 63 0.65 -6.03 -5.25
C TRP A 63 0.41 -4.58 -4.85
N PHE A 64 -0.20 -3.83 -5.76
CA PHE A 64 -0.50 -2.41 -5.60
C PHE A 64 -1.79 -2.08 -6.34
N ALA A 65 -2.66 -1.30 -5.70
CA ALA A 65 -3.78 -0.64 -6.34
C ALA A 65 -4.01 0.74 -5.72
N GLU A 66 -4.46 1.69 -6.54
CA GLU A 66 -5.09 2.92 -6.05
C GLU A 66 -6.56 2.63 -5.80
N TRP A 67 -7.04 2.91 -4.59
CA TRP A 67 -8.43 2.74 -4.23
C TRP A 67 -9.01 4.08 -3.80
N GLN A 68 -10.11 4.50 -4.44
CA GLN A 68 -10.80 5.73 -4.10
C GLN A 68 -11.99 5.42 -3.19
N ASN A 69 -12.05 6.09 -2.05
CA ASN A 69 -13.22 6.00 -1.19
C ASN A 69 -14.42 6.64 -1.91
N PRO A 70 -15.51 5.89 -2.18
CA PRO A 70 -16.70 6.46 -2.79
C PRO A 70 -17.37 7.56 -1.95
N ASP A 71 -17.21 7.50 -0.62
CA ASP A 71 -17.85 8.40 0.34
C ASP A 71 -17.09 9.72 0.50
N SER A 72 -15.76 9.67 0.68
CA SER A 72 -14.92 10.85 0.90
C SER A 72 -14.17 11.35 -0.34
N ARG A 73 -14.20 10.58 -1.44
CA ARG A 73 -13.39 10.77 -2.66
C ARG A 73 -11.88 10.71 -2.45
N GLN A 74 -11.41 10.39 -1.24
CA GLN A 74 -10.01 10.28 -0.91
C GLN A 74 -9.41 9.00 -1.50
N THR A 75 -8.24 9.14 -2.11
CA THR A 75 -7.49 8.00 -2.66
C THR A 75 -6.49 7.47 -1.64
N VAL A 76 -6.44 6.15 -1.49
CA VAL A 76 -5.45 5.42 -0.70
C VAL A 76 -4.73 4.41 -1.59
N LEU A 77 -3.57 3.95 -1.12
CA LEU A 77 -2.71 3.00 -1.82
C LEU A 77 -2.82 1.64 -1.14
N ALA A 78 -3.55 0.71 -1.75
CA ALA A 78 -3.70 -0.65 -1.26
C ALA A 78 -2.50 -1.50 -1.67
N VAL A 79 -1.91 -2.25 -0.74
CA VAL A 79 -0.80 -3.17 -1.02
C VAL A 79 -1.03 -4.53 -0.36
N ALA A 80 -0.49 -5.59 -0.95
CA ALA A 80 -0.49 -6.92 -0.34
C ALA A 80 0.73 -7.70 -0.81
N ARG A 81 1.16 -8.70 -0.05
CA ARG A 81 2.30 -9.52 -0.47
C ARG A 81 1.90 -10.51 -1.56
N LYS A 82 2.79 -10.70 -2.54
CA LYS A 82 2.62 -11.74 -3.56
C LYS A 82 2.82 -13.15 -2.99
N ASP A 83 3.49 -13.29 -1.85
CA ASP A 83 3.68 -14.58 -1.18
C ASP A 83 2.38 -15.10 -0.53
N THR A 84 1.55 -14.21 0.02
CA THR A 84 0.22 -14.52 0.58
C THR A 84 -0.88 -14.55 -0.49
N MET A 85 -0.70 -13.78 -1.56
CA MET A 85 -1.60 -13.69 -2.70
C MET A 85 -0.84 -13.99 -4.00
N PRO A 86 -0.57 -15.26 -4.33
CA PRO A 86 0.27 -15.62 -5.49
C PRO A 86 -0.31 -15.19 -6.84
N PHE A 87 -1.62 -14.95 -6.93
CA PHE A 87 -2.31 -14.62 -8.17
C PHE A 87 -2.91 -13.22 -8.11
N ALA A 88 -2.80 -12.45 -9.20
CA ALA A 88 -3.42 -11.12 -9.32
C ALA A 88 -4.94 -11.17 -9.05
N ALA A 89 -5.64 -12.19 -9.56
CA ALA A 89 -7.08 -12.38 -9.32
C ALA A 89 -7.43 -12.50 -7.83
N MET A 90 -6.52 -13.00 -7.00
CA MET A 90 -6.73 -13.13 -5.56
C MET A 90 -6.62 -11.77 -4.85
N PHE A 91 -5.67 -10.93 -5.29
CA PHE A 91 -5.54 -9.55 -4.84
C PHE A 91 -6.76 -8.72 -5.24
N GLU A 92 -7.20 -8.81 -6.49
CA GLU A 92 -8.41 -8.13 -6.97
C GLU A 92 -9.65 -8.59 -6.21
N LYS A 93 -9.80 -9.90 -5.98
CA LYS A 93 -10.91 -10.43 -5.18
C LYS A 93 -10.87 -9.92 -3.73
N ALA A 94 -9.69 -9.83 -3.13
CA ALA A 94 -9.54 -9.30 -1.77
C ALA A 94 -9.88 -7.81 -1.71
N LEU A 95 -9.37 -7.02 -2.66
CA LEU A 95 -9.63 -5.58 -2.77
C LEU A 95 -11.13 -5.25 -2.86
N ASN A 96 -11.89 -6.10 -3.55
CA ASN A 96 -13.35 -5.95 -3.72
C ASN A 96 -14.19 -6.68 -2.66
N SER A 97 -13.56 -7.31 -1.66
CA SER A 97 -14.31 -7.97 -0.57
C SER A 97 -14.95 -6.94 0.37
N ALA A 98 -16.09 -7.30 0.97
CA ALA A 98 -16.80 -6.41 1.88
C ALA A 98 -15.94 -5.98 3.08
N ASP A 99 -15.19 -6.91 3.67
CA ASP A 99 -14.35 -6.65 4.84
C ASP A 99 -13.21 -5.68 4.53
N VAL A 100 -12.52 -5.89 3.41
CA VAL A 100 -11.43 -5.00 2.96
C VAL A 100 -11.99 -3.64 2.56
N THR A 101 -13.09 -3.60 1.81
CA THR A 101 -13.74 -2.34 1.42
C THR A 101 -14.15 -1.53 2.65
N ALA A 102 -14.74 -2.18 3.66
CA ALA A 102 -15.10 -1.53 4.92
C ALA A 102 -13.86 -1.04 5.68
N ALA A 103 -12.77 -1.81 5.66
CA ALA A 103 -11.50 -1.39 6.26
C ALA A 103 -10.87 -0.20 5.54
N LEU A 104 -10.87 -0.19 4.20
CA LEU A 104 -10.36 0.91 3.38
C LEU A 104 -11.16 2.19 3.63
N ARG A 105 -12.50 2.12 3.67
CA ARG A 105 -13.36 3.27 4.01
C ARG A 105 -13.06 3.88 5.37
N ARG A 106 -12.81 3.05 6.40
CA ARG A 106 -12.47 3.54 7.76
C ARG A 106 -11.10 4.21 7.84
N ASN A 107 -10.19 3.89 6.92
CA ASN A 107 -8.79 4.30 6.96
C ASN A 107 -8.40 5.27 5.84
N SER A 108 -9.30 5.56 4.91
CA SER A 108 -9.18 6.70 4.00
C SER A 108 -9.60 7.96 4.74
#